data_AF-T1FRQ3-F1
#
_entry.id   AF-T1FRQ3-F1
#
_cell.length_a   1.000
_cell.length_b   1.000
_cell.length_c   1.000
_cell.angle_alpha   90.00
_cell.angle_beta   90.00
_cell.angle_gamma   90.00
#
_symmetry.space_group_name_H-M   'P 1'
#
loop_
_entity.id
_entity.type
_entity.pdbx_description
1 polymer ?
#
loop_
_entity_poly.entity_id
_entity_poly.type
_entity_poly.pdbx_seq_one_letter_code
_entity_poly.pdbx_strand_id
1 'polypeptide(L)'
;MMNSDPVCILLASTWTGGEKLLFRYPNSVKNAESRDVLAILSNHYYALKPSLTPSYSVCNESGLSSIKNGVLVGFEDPVLANLLLTVNTHICTHKYEIKINDVLFVGYSNKLCKKKTLEKQESLSIYFNVVFALRSNVDPYFIDVYQDLSQQISHAIIHEESRVGYLSVEKQAILELHELHNGEPNELHDRVSVESSIGRFLKKVFEDVTNKGSVDTYLNKWIRVSHCINPRLSRNMTSYYNNNNINNNNKNNNNNNNNQSMINNSNNNINNN
;
A
#
# COMPACT_ATOMS: atom_id res chain seq x y z
N MET A 1 -5.50 -16.67 3.58
CA MET A 1 -5.75 -15.51 2.69
C MET A 1 -7.09 -15.71 2.01
N MET A 2 -8.00 -14.76 2.16
CA MET A 2 -9.22 -14.69 1.38
C MET A 2 -8.89 -14.33 -0.07
N ASN A 3 -9.81 -14.61 -1.00
CA ASN A 3 -9.63 -14.23 -2.41
C ASN A 3 -9.58 -12.70 -2.60
N SER A 4 -10.09 -11.95 -1.62
CA SER A 4 -10.11 -10.48 -1.56
C SER A 4 -8.84 -9.83 -1.02
N ASP A 5 -7.91 -10.61 -0.46
CA ASP A 5 -6.70 -10.06 0.14
C ASP A 5 -5.73 -9.62 -0.98
N PRO A 6 -5.03 -8.48 -0.81
CA PRO A 6 -4.07 -8.06 -1.80
C PRO A 6 -2.84 -8.96 -1.72
N VAL A 7 -2.25 -9.24 -2.88
CA VAL A 7 -1.00 -9.99 -3.03
C VAL A 7 0.20 -9.08 -2.78
N CYS A 8 0.10 -7.81 -3.16
CA CYS A 8 1.17 -6.83 -3.04
C CYS A 8 0.61 -5.40 -3.04
N ILE A 9 1.34 -4.48 -2.40
CA ILE A 9 1.21 -3.03 -2.56
C ILE A 9 2.49 -2.47 -3.21
N LEU A 10 2.32 -1.57 -4.17
CA LEU A 10 3.38 -1.02 -5.01
C LEU A 10 3.31 0.51 -5.03
N LEU A 11 4.48 1.16 -5.05
CA LEU A 11 4.61 2.59 -5.33
C LEU A 11 5.59 2.79 -6.48
N ALA A 12 5.12 3.33 -7.60
CA ALA A 12 5.95 3.69 -8.75
C ALA A 12 5.91 5.20 -8.98
N SER A 13 7.03 5.80 -9.42
CA SER A 13 7.10 7.23 -9.72
C SER A 13 8.12 7.60 -10.80
N THR A 14 7.82 8.62 -11.61
CA THR A 14 8.73 9.21 -12.60
C THR A 14 9.80 10.10 -11.96
N TRP A 15 11.06 9.88 -12.32
CA TRP A 15 12.24 10.62 -11.88
C TRP A 15 12.91 11.33 -13.07
N THR A 16 13.87 12.21 -12.79
CA THR A 16 14.70 12.87 -13.82
C THR A 16 15.46 11.87 -14.69
N GLY A 17 15.77 10.69 -14.14
CA GLY A 17 16.43 9.58 -14.85
C GLY A 17 15.49 8.50 -15.41
N GLY A 18 14.17 8.73 -15.42
CA GLY A 18 13.19 7.76 -15.93
C GLY A 18 12.23 7.22 -14.87
N GLU A 19 11.61 6.07 -15.14
CA GLU A 19 10.58 5.46 -14.31
C GLU A 19 11.17 4.51 -13.28
N LYS A 20 10.70 4.56 -12.03
CA LYS A 20 11.23 3.69 -10.97
C LYS A 20 10.15 3.20 -10.03
N LEU A 21 10.27 1.93 -9.64
CA LEU A 21 9.52 1.35 -8.54
C LEU A 21 10.22 1.75 -7.24
N LEU A 22 9.55 2.56 -6.43
CA LEU A 22 10.08 3.08 -5.16
C LEU A 22 9.84 2.11 -4.00
N PHE A 23 8.78 1.31 -4.07
CA PHE A 23 8.41 0.40 -3.00
C PHE A 23 7.58 -0.78 -3.49
N ARG A 24 7.83 -1.95 -2.87
CA ARG A 24 7.09 -3.19 -3.07
C ARG A 24 6.93 -3.91 -1.73
N TYR A 25 5.73 -4.34 -1.39
CA TYR A 25 5.51 -5.17 -0.20
C TYR A 25 4.28 -6.08 -0.35
N PRO A 26 4.35 -7.38 0.03
CA PRO A 26 5.53 -8.10 0.48
C PRO A 26 6.58 -8.24 -0.62
N ASN A 27 7.82 -8.34 -0.20
CA ASN A 27 8.95 -8.48 -1.09
C ASN A 27 8.98 -9.88 -1.73
N SER A 28 9.44 -9.99 -2.97
CA SER A 28 9.51 -11.28 -3.66
C SER A 28 10.60 -12.15 -3.06
N VAL A 29 10.22 -13.27 -2.44
CA VAL A 29 11.18 -14.27 -1.97
C VAL A 29 11.92 -14.86 -3.19
N LYS A 30 13.26 -14.89 -3.15
CA LYS A 30 14.04 -15.65 -4.14
C LYS A 30 13.63 -17.12 -3.97
N ASN A 31 13.06 -17.73 -5.00
CA ASN A 31 13.03 -19.19 -5.06
C ASN A 31 14.50 -19.65 -5.11
N ALA A 32 14.96 -20.35 -4.08
CA ALA A 32 16.25 -21.03 -4.07
C ALA A 32 16.35 -22.13 -5.15
N GLU A 33 15.26 -22.43 -5.86
CA GLU A 33 15.12 -23.61 -6.73
C GLU A 33 15.63 -23.43 -8.16
N SER A 34 16.15 -22.25 -8.54
CA SER A 34 16.72 -22.07 -9.90
C SER A 34 18.14 -22.61 -10.05
N ARG A 35 18.79 -23.09 -8.97
CA ARG A 35 20.14 -23.69 -9.07
C ARG A 35 20.11 -25.18 -9.45
N ASP A 36 19.06 -25.91 -9.09
CA ASP A 36 19.00 -27.35 -9.33
C ASP A 36 18.59 -27.72 -10.76
N VAL A 37 17.82 -26.87 -11.45
CA VAL A 37 17.43 -27.10 -12.85
C VAL A 37 18.61 -26.91 -13.81
N LEU A 38 19.53 -25.99 -13.49
CA LEU A 38 20.75 -25.77 -14.28
C LEU A 38 21.78 -26.90 -14.12
N ALA A 39 21.78 -27.60 -12.98
CA ALA A 39 22.67 -28.74 -12.75
C ALA A 39 22.29 -29.97 -13.61
N ILE A 40 20.99 -30.16 -13.90
CA ILE A 40 20.49 -31.31 -14.67
C ILE A 40 20.81 -31.16 -16.18
N LEU A 41 20.84 -29.93 -16.71
CA LEU A 41 21.15 -29.66 -18.11
C LEU A 41 22.66 -29.68 -18.42
N SER A 42 23.52 -29.63 -17.40
CA SER A 42 24.99 -29.58 -17.54
C SER A 42 25.64 -30.90 -17.94
N ASN A 43 24.92 -32.03 -17.94
CA ASN A 43 25.52 -33.37 -18.09
C ASN A 43 25.30 -34.07 -19.44
N HIS A 44 24.76 -33.37 -20.45
CA HIS A 44 24.67 -33.93 -21.81
C HIS A 44 25.74 -33.36 -22.72
N TYR A 45 26.63 -34.23 -23.20
CA TYR A 45 27.84 -33.95 -24.01
C TYR A 45 27.58 -33.24 -25.36
N TYR A 46 26.31 -32.99 -25.71
CA TYR A 46 25.89 -32.25 -26.90
C TYR A 46 24.92 -31.08 -26.60
N ALA A 47 24.80 -30.63 -25.34
CA ALA A 47 24.02 -29.44 -25.04
C ALA A 47 24.73 -28.18 -25.56
N LEU A 48 24.10 -27.50 -26.53
CA LEU A 48 24.56 -26.23 -27.08
C LEU A 48 24.75 -25.21 -25.94
N LYS A 49 25.96 -24.66 -25.81
CA LYS A 49 26.22 -23.55 -24.88
C LYS A 49 25.36 -22.35 -25.29
N PRO A 50 24.50 -21.81 -24.41
CA PRO A 50 23.76 -20.61 -24.74
C PRO A 50 24.73 -19.43 -24.85
N SER A 51 24.80 -18.83 -26.02
CA SER A 51 25.40 -17.51 -26.22
C SER A 51 24.69 -16.52 -25.29
N LEU A 52 25.47 -15.63 -24.65
CA LEU A 52 24.97 -14.51 -23.84
C LEU A 52 24.04 -13.63 -24.69
N THR A 53 22.78 -13.98 -24.68
CA THR A 53 21.63 -13.23 -25.18
C THR A 53 20.59 -13.34 -24.08
N PRO A 54 19.87 -12.27 -23.72
CA PRO A 54 18.89 -12.32 -22.63
C PRO A 54 17.76 -13.25 -23.07
N SER A 55 17.84 -14.50 -22.63
CA SER A 55 16.90 -15.54 -22.98
C SER A 55 15.62 -15.33 -22.18
N TYR A 56 14.55 -14.97 -22.89
CA TYR A 56 13.19 -15.26 -22.45
C TYR A 56 13.12 -16.78 -22.24
N SER A 57 13.17 -17.22 -20.99
CA SER A 57 13.00 -18.62 -20.65
C SER A 57 11.54 -19.00 -20.90
N VAL A 58 11.32 -19.71 -22.01
CA VAL A 58 10.09 -20.47 -22.25
C VAL A 58 10.09 -21.63 -21.26
N CYS A 59 9.40 -21.46 -20.15
CA CYS A 59 9.10 -22.54 -19.21
C CYS A 59 7.84 -23.28 -19.69
N ASN A 60 7.95 -24.61 -19.70
CA ASN A 60 6.94 -25.56 -20.14
C ASN A 60 5.55 -25.34 -19.52
N GLU A 61 4.53 -25.69 -20.31
CA GLU A 61 3.08 -25.54 -20.14
C GLU A 61 2.50 -26.18 -18.85
N SER A 62 2.73 -25.53 -17.72
CA SER A 62 1.83 -25.55 -16.57
C SER A 62 1.67 -24.10 -16.13
N GLY A 63 0.45 -23.55 -16.33
CA GLY A 63 0.13 -22.12 -16.39
C GLY A 63 1.08 -21.18 -15.65
N LEU A 64 1.61 -20.19 -16.37
CA LEU A 64 2.54 -19.16 -15.88
C LEU A 64 1.86 -18.29 -14.81
N SER A 65 1.75 -18.83 -13.59
CA SER A 65 1.23 -18.14 -12.42
C SER A 65 2.26 -17.13 -11.92
N SER A 66 1.88 -15.86 -11.96
CA SER A 66 2.64 -14.74 -11.41
C SER A 66 2.42 -14.59 -9.90
N ILE A 67 1.62 -15.46 -9.28
CA ILE A 67 1.50 -15.59 -7.83
C ILE A 67 2.04 -16.96 -7.40
N LYS A 68 3.03 -16.97 -6.49
CA LYS A 68 3.55 -18.20 -5.85
C LYS A 68 3.56 -18.00 -4.33
N ASN A 69 2.99 -18.96 -3.59
CA ASN A 69 2.87 -18.91 -2.12
C ASN A 69 2.25 -17.60 -1.60
N GLY A 70 1.32 -17.01 -2.35
CA GLY A 70 0.68 -15.74 -1.98
C GLY A 70 1.55 -14.50 -2.21
N VAL A 71 2.70 -14.63 -2.85
CA VAL A 71 3.64 -13.54 -3.16
C VAL A 71 3.69 -13.33 -4.68
N LEU A 72 3.78 -12.06 -5.09
CA LEU A 72 3.95 -11.68 -6.50
C LEU A 72 5.34 -12.08 -6.99
N VAL A 73 5.43 -12.84 -8.08
CA VAL A 73 6.69 -13.31 -8.69
C VAL A 73 6.70 -13.08 -10.21
N GLY A 74 7.88 -13.17 -10.83
CA GLY A 74 8.03 -13.04 -12.28
C GLY A 74 7.95 -11.61 -12.83
N PHE A 75 8.00 -10.60 -11.95
CA PHE A 75 8.03 -9.19 -12.32
C PHE A 75 9.24 -8.50 -11.71
N GLU A 76 10.14 -8.02 -12.56
CA GLU A 76 11.26 -7.17 -12.17
C GLU A 76 10.79 -5.72 -11.93
N ASP A 77 11.48 -5.01 -11.06
CA ASP A 77 11.13 -3.65 -10.66
C ASP A 77 11.07 -2.65 -11.82
N PRO A 78 12.00 -2.65 -12.81
CA PRO A 78 11.91 -1.77 -13.97
C PRO A 78 10.67 -2.07 -14.83
N VAL A 79 10.30 -3.35 -14.95
CA VAL A 79 9.12 -3.78 -15.71
C VAL A 79 7.85 -3.32 -15.01
N LEU A 80 7.77 -3.45 -13.67
CA LEU A 80 6.64 -2.93 -12.90
C LEU A 80 6.56 -1.41 -12.97
N ALA A 81 7.68 -0.70 -12.84
CA ALA A 81 7.71 0.75 -12.96
C ALA A 81 7.11 1.20 -14.30
N ASN A 82 7.60 0.61 -15.39
CA ASN A 82 7.13 0.91 -16.74
C ASN A 82 5.65 0.57 -16.92
N LEU A 83 5.25 -0.65 -16.56
CA LEU A 83 3.86 -1.08 -16.68
C LEU A 83 2.89 -0.13 -15.96
N LEU A 84 3.22 0.24 -14.71
CA LEU A 84 2.32 0.99 -13.86
C LEU A 84 2.26 2.47 -14.27
N LEU A 85 3.33 3.02 -14.85
CA LEU A 85 3.41 4.44 -15.23
C LEU A 85 3.05 4.70 -16.72
N THR A 86 3.46 3.81 -17.63
CA THR A 86 3.24 3.95 -19.09
C THR A 86 1.76 4.00 -19.46
N VAL A 87 0.91 3.24 -18.77
CA VAL A 87 -0.53 3.16 -19.07
C VAL A 87 -1.27 4.49 -18.82
N ASN A 88 -0.65 5.45 -18.11
CA ASN A 88 -1.36 6.59 -17.53
C ASN A 88 -0.80 7.98 -17.87
N THR A 89 0.16 8.10 -18.79
CA THR A 89 0.76 9.40 -19.14
C THR A 89 -0.19 10.34 -19.88
N HIS A 90 -1.26 9.82 -20.49
CA HIS A 90 -2.27 10.61 -21.23
C HIS A 90 -3.57 10.88 -20.45
N ILE A 91 -3.87 10.11 -19.39
CA ILE A 91 -5.10 10.20 -18.60
C ILE A 91 -4.70 10.23 -17.11
N CYS A 92 -4.48 11.43 -16.57
CA CYS A 92 -4.16 11.62 -15.15
C CYS A 92 -5.45 11.66 -14.32
N THR A 93 -5.38 11.35 -13.03
CA THR A 93 -6.50 11.41 -12.05
C THR A 93 -7.68 10.48 -12.36
N HIS A 94 -7.38 9.24 -12.71
CA HIS A 94 -8.39 8.22 -12.97
C HIS A 94 -8.03 6.90 -12.29
N LYS A 95 -9.06 6.15 -11.94
CA LYS A 95 -8.94 4.75 -11.52
C LYS A 95 -8.54 3.92 -12.73
N TYR A 96 -7.69 2.92 -12.52
CA TYR A 96 -7.30 2.00 -13.58
C TYR A 96 -7.15 0.57 -13.06
N GLU A 97 -7.20 -0.35 -14.02
CA GLU A 97 -6.95 -1.77 -13.80
C GLU A 97 -6.11 -2.34 -14.95
N ILE A 98 -5.17 -3.22 -14.63
CA ILE A 98 -4.33 -3.91 -15.61
C ILE A 98 -4.27 -5.38 -15.21
N LYS A 99 -4.74 -6.27 -16.09
CA LYS A 99 -4.69 -7.72 -15.87
C LYS A 99 -3.52 -8.34 -16.61
N ILE A 100 -2.65 -9.05 -15.90
CA ILE A 100 -1.56 -9.86 -16.45
C ILE A 100 -1.59 -11.22 -15.78
N ASN A 101 -1.74 -12.28 -16.58
CA ASN A 101 -1.88 -13.65 -16.09
C ASN A 101 -2.98 -13.77 -15.03
N ASP A 102 -2.63 -14.29 -13.85
CA ASP A 102 -3.46 -14.46 -12.68
C ASP A 102 -3.46 -13.24 -11.73
N VAL A 103 -2.82 -12.13 -12.11
CA VAL A 103 -2.70 -10.89 -11.31
C VAL A 103 -3.51 -9.75 -11.93
N LEU A 104 -4.23 -9.01 -11.09
CA LEU A 104 -4.92 -7.78 -11.44
C LEU A 104 -4.33 -6.61 -10.65
N PHE A 105 -3.66 -5.69 -11.33
CA PHE A 105 -3.15 -4.46 -10.75
C PHE A 105 -4.22 -3.40 -10.76
N VAL A 106 -4.59 -2.88 -9.59
CA VAL A 106 -5.62 -1.86 -9.42
C VAL A 106 -5.02 -0.63 -8.73
N GLY A 107 -5.30 0.56 -9.25
CA GLY A 107 -4.69 1.77 -8.71
C GLY A 107 -5.39 3.05 -9.16
N TYR A 108 -4.80 4.17 -8.78
CA TYR A 108 -5.25 5.51 -9.11
C TYR A 108 -4.08 6.36 -9.60
N SER A 109 -4.21 6.96 -10.78
CA SER A 109 -3.08 7.61 -11.45
C SER A 109 -2.93 9.06 -11.07
N ASN A 110 -1.72 9.49 -10.71
CA ASN A 110 -1.51 10.86 -10.18
C ASN A 110 -0.45 11.62 -10.97
N LYS A 111 -0.71 12.92 -11.14
CA LYS A 111 0.23 13.90 -11.66
C LYS A 111 0.34 15.06 -10.69
N LEU A 112 1.56 15.37 -10.28
CA LEU A 112 1.87 16.44 -9.35
C LEU A 112 2.59 17.53 -10.11
N CYS A 113 1.94 18.67 -10.24
CA CYS A 113 2.53 19.86 -10.83
C CYS A 113 3.16 20.69 -9.71
N LYS A 114 4.49 20.84 -9.70
CA LYS A 114 5.13 21.83 -8.82
C LYS A 114 4.70 23.23 -9.25
N LYS A 115 4.25 24.06 -8.29
CA LYS A 115 3.88 25.45 -8.55
C LYS A 115 5.12 26.20 -9.05
N LYS A 116 4.95 26.98 -10.12
CA LYS A 116 6.02 27.81 -10.69
C LYS A 116 6.50 28.80 -9.63
N THR A 117 7.77 28.74 -9.26
CA THR A 117 8.49 29.92 -8.77
C THR A 117 8.57 30.90 -9.93
N LEU A 118 8.46 32.21 -9.67
CA LEU A 118 8.30 33.30 -10.66
C LEU A 118 9.42 33.43 -11.71
N GLU A 119 10.43 32.56 -11.70
CA GLU A 119 11.57 32.57 -12.62
C GLU A 119 11.55 31.33 -13.51
N LYS A 120 10.92 31.46 -14.69
CA LYS A 120 11.20 30.77 -15.97
C LYS A 120 11.57 29.26 -16.00
N GLN A 121 11.28 28.48 -14.97
CA GLN A 121 11.49 27.03 -14.96
C GLN A 121 10.22 26.30 -15.42
N GLU A 122 10.40 25.34 -16.32
CA GLU A 122 9.36 24.39 -16.70
C GLU A 122 8.82 23.69 -15.44
N SER A 123 7.50 23.58 -15.34
CA SER A 123 6.85 22.90 -14.22
C SER A 123 7.22 21.42 -14.26
N LEU A 124 8.16 21.00 -13.41
CA LEU A 124 8.49 19.59 -13.23
C LEU A 124 7.22 18.87 -12.73
N SER A 125 6.70 17.99 -13.58
CA SER A 125 5.55 17.14 -13.26
C SER A 125 6.07 15.82 -12.73
N ILE A 126 5.70 15.47 -11.50
CA ILE A 126 5.99 14.15 -10.92
C ILE A 126 4.75 13.28 -11.11
N TYR A 127 4.89 12.17 -11.81
CA TYR A 127 3.85 11.14 -11.85
C TYR A 127 4.17 10.08 -10.80
N PHE A 128 3.14 9.60 -10.11
CA PHE A 128 3.26 8.45 -9.23
C PHE A 128 1.93 7.70 -9.10
N ASN A 129 2.03 6.40 -8.88
CA ASN A 129 0.88 5.52 -8.71
C ASN A 129 1.08 4.64 -7.47
N VAL A 130 0.05 4.58 -6.62
CA VAL A 130 -0.07 3.60 -5.53
C VAL A 130 -0.97 2.50 -6.03
N VAL A 131 -0.52 1.25 -5.99
CA VAL A 131 -1.19 0.15 -6.70
C VAL A 131 -1.29 -1.08 -5.80
N PHE A 132 -2.45 -1.71 -5.79
CA PHE A 132 -2.66 -3.02 -5.19
C PHE A 132 -2.64 -4.08 -6.28
N ALA A 133 -1.88 -5.16 -6.08
CA ALA A 133 -1.95 -6.35 -6.89
C ALA A 133 -2.94 -7.33 -6.24
N LEU A 134 -3.99 -7.69 -6.95
CA LEU A 134 -5.03 -8.64 -6.53
C LEU A 134 -4.93 -9.91 -7.37
N ARG A 135 -5.64 -10.97 -6.96
CA ARG A 135 -5.90 -12.11 -7.86
C ARG A 135 -6.87 -11.71 -8.96
N SER A 136 -6.67 -12.19 -10.17
CA SER A 136 -7.46 -11.79 -11.35
C SER A 136 -8.91 -12.29 -11.37
N ASN A 137 -9.30 -13.12 -10.41
CA ASN A 137 -10.65 -13.66 -10.21
C ASN A 137 -11.32 -13.06 -8.96
N VAL A 138 -10.87 -11.90 -8.48
CA VAL A 138 -11.46 -11.19 -7.36
C VAL A 138 -12.85 -10.64 -7.73
N ASP A 139 -13.75 -10.53 -6.75
CA ASP A 139 -15.07 -9.91 -6.95
C ASP A 139 -14.91 -8.42 -7.34
N PRO A 140 -15.68 -7.92 -8.34
CA PRO A 140 -15.62 -6.53 -8.78
C PRO A 140 -15.78 -5.50 -7.66
N TYR A 141 -16.54 -5.81 -6.60
CA TYR A 141 -16.65 -4.96 -5.42
C TYR A 141 -15.27 -4.62 -4.83
N PHE A 142 -14.37 -5.60 -4.74
CA PHE A 142 -13.04 -5.35 -4.18
C PHE A 142 -12.16 -4.53 -5.12
N ILE A 143 -12.35 -4.62 -6.44
CA ILE A 143 -11.64 -3.78 -7.41
C ILE A 143 -11.92 -2.31 -7.10
N ASP A 144 -13.20 -1.93 -7.00
CA ASP A 144 -13.61 -0.56 -6.70
C ASP A 144 -13.07 -0.08 -5.35
N VAL A 145 -13.18 -0.92 -4.33
CA VAL A 145 -12.73 -0.62 -2.96
C VAL A 145 -11.22 -0.39 -2.88
N TYR A 146 -10.40 -1.22 -3.54
CA TYR A 146 -8.95 -1.01 -3.58
C TYR A 146 -8.54 0.19 -4.43
N GLN A 147 -9.30 0.50 -5.48
CA GLN A 147 -9.11 1.75 -6.25
C GLN A 147 -9.44 2.98 -5.40
N ASP A 148 -10.51 2.94 -4.60
CA ASP A 148 -10.86 4.02 -3.66
C ASP A 148 -9.80 4.20 -2.58
N LEU A 149 -9.29 3.11 -2.00
CA LEU A 149 -8.19 3.17 -1.04
C LEU A 149 -6.91 3.74 -1.69
N SER A 150 -6.57 3.29 -2.89
CA SER A 150 -5.43 3.84 -3.66
C SER A 150 -5.60 5.34 -3.89
N GLN A 151 -6.78 5.79 -4.32
CA GLN A 151 -7.11 7.19 -4.52
C GLN A 151 -6.97 8.00 -3.23
N GLN A 152 -7.48 7.48 -2.10
CA GLN A 152 -7.40 8.14 -0.80
C GLN A 152 -5.94 8.32 -0.33
N ILE A 153 -5.10 7.29 -0.50
CA ILE A 153 -3.67 7.37 -0.19
C ILE A 153 -2.98 8.39 -1.11
N SER A 154 -3.28 8.36 -2.40
CA SER A 154 -2.69 9.30 -3.35
C SER A 154 -3.04 10.75 -3.05
N HIS A 155 -4.30 11.05 -2.71
CA HIS A 155 -4.69 12.39 -2.27
C HIS A 155 -3.95 12.83 -1.00
N ALA A 156 -3.74 11.92 -0.04
CA ALA A 156 -2.94 12.21 1.14
C ALA A 156 -1.48 12.54 0.77
N ILE A 157 -0.86 11.77 -0.14
CA ILE A 157 0.50 12.04 -0.62
C ILE A 157 0.57 13.40 -1.36
N ILE A 158 -0.40 13.72 -2.22
CA ILE A 158 -0.46 15.00 -2.93
C ILE A 158 -0.54 16.19 -1.97
N HIS A 159 -1.35 16.05 -0.92
CA HIS A 159 -1.47 17.08 0.10
C HIS A 159 -0.16 17.24 0.89
N GLU A 160 0.46 16.15 1.33
CA GLU A 160 1.76 16.22 2.02
C GLU A 160 2.90 16.72 1.12
N GLU A 161 2.88 16.41 -0.18
CA GLU A 161 3.80 17.01 -1.14
C GLU A 161 3.61 18.52 -1.21
N SER A 162 2.37 19.00 -1.27
CA SER A 162 2.07 20.44 -1.32
C SER A 162 2.49 21.18 -0.04
N ARG A 163 2.45 20.49 1.10
CA ARG A 163 2.76 21.05 2.42
C ARG A 163 4.25 21.10 2.70
N VAL A 164 4.96 19.98 2.49
CA VAL A 164 6.36 19.80 2.93
C VAL A 164 7.26 19.15 1.87
N GLY A 165 6.79 18.96 0.64
CA GLY A 165 7.56 18.23 -0.39
C GLY A 165 7.79 16.76 -0.02
N TYR A 166 6.84 16.17 0.72
CA TYR A 166 6.98 14.85 1.34
C TYR A 166 7.44 13.75 0.38
N LEU A 167 6.77 13.60 -0.77
CA LEU A 167 7.12 12.57 -1.74
C LEU A 167 8.47 12.87 -2.40
N SER A 168 8.77 14.15 -2.69
CA SER A 168 10.07 14.54 -3.22
C SER A 168 11.21 14.14 -2.27
N VAL A 169 11.04 14.38 -0.96
CA VAL A 169 12.04 14.05 0.08
C VAL A 169 12.16 12.53 0.25
N GLU A 170 11.05 11.82 0.42
CA GLU A 170 11.06 10.36 0.58
C GLU A 170 11.64 9.66 -0.65
N LYS A 171 11.32 10.15 -1.85
CA LYS A 171 11.89 9.62 -3.09
C LYS A 171 13.40 9.75 -3.12
N GLN A 172 13.94 10.93 -2.78
CA GLN A 172 15.39 11.15 -2.74
C GLN A 172 16.06 10.21 -1.74
N ALA A 173 15.50 10.07 -0.54
CA ALA A 173 16.01 9.16 0.47
C ALA A 173 16.01 7.69 -0.02
N ILE A 174 14.93 7.25 -0.66
CA ILE A 174 14.85 5.89 -1.24
C ILE A 174 15.90 5.69 -2.34
N LEU A 175 16.16 6.71 -3.17
CA LEU A 175 17.20 6.63 -4.21
C LEU A 175 18.60 6.49 -3.62
N GLU A 176 18.92 7.23 -2.57
CA GLU A 176 20.19 7.11 -1.85
C GLU A 176 20.36 5.71 -1.25
N LEU A 177 19.27 5.09 -0.76
CA LEU A 177 19.28 3.70 -0.31
C LEU A 177 19.58 2.72 -1.44
N HIS A 178 19.06 2.97 -2.65
CA HIS A 178 19.37 2.16 -3.85
C HIS A 178 20.85 2.24 -4.23
N GLU A 179 21.43 3.44 -4.21
CA GLU A 179 22.83 3.65 -4.60
C GLU A 179 23.79 3.01 -3.60
N LEU A 180 23.48 3.09 -2.29
CA LEU A 180 24.33 2.52 -1.25
C LEU A 180 24.41 0.98 -1.28
N HIS A 181 23.36 0.31 -1.79
CA HIS A 181 23.21 -1.15 -1.67
C HIS A 181 23.40 -1.91 -3.00
N ASN A 182 23.95 -1.26 -4.04
CA ASN A 182 24.33 -1.88 -5.31
C ASN A 182 23.28 -2.84 -5.94
N GLY A 183 21.98 -2.58 -5.71
CA GLY A 183 20.91 -3.22 -6.46
C GLY A 183 20.57 -4.67 -6.09
N GLU A 184 20.84 -5.15 -4.87
CA GLU A 184 20.12 -6.33 -4.34
C GLU A 184 18.64 -5.91 -4.08
N PRO A 185 17.69 -6.21 -5.00
CA PRO A 185 16.38 -5.55 -4.99
C PRO A 185 15.54 -5.97 -3.78
N ASN A 186 15.79 -7.19 -3.30
CA ASN A 186 15.00 -7.78 -2.25
C ASN A 186 15.31 -7.09 -0.91
N GLU A 187 16.55 -7.07 -0.46
CA GLU A 187 16.87 -6.42 0.81
C GLU A 187 16.51 -4.92 0.80
N LEU A 188 16.51 -4.31 -0.38
CA LEU A 188 16.15 -2.91 -0.53
C LEU A 188 14.70 -2.61 -0.13
N HIS A 189 13.71 -3.34 -0.65
CA HIS A 189 12.30 -3.06 -0.32
C HIS A 189 12.02 -3.30 1.16
N ASP A 190 12.66 -4.30 1.75
CA ASP A 190 12.58 -4.57 3.18
C ASP A 190 13.19 -3.42 4.00
N ARG A 191 14.32 -2.86 3.56
CA ARG A 191 14.92 -1.67 4.20
C ARG A 191 14.09 -0.40 4.01
N VAL A 192 13.56 -0.14 2.82
CA VAL A 192 12.62 0.96 2.58
C VAL A 192 11.41 0.83 3.50
N SER A 193 10.94 -0.39 3.77
CA SER A 193 9.85 -0.64 4.70
C SER A 193 10.15 -0.26 6.17
N VAL A 194 11.42 -0.07 6.53
CA VAL A 194 11.88 0.29 7.88
C VAL A 194 12.34 1.75 7.94
N GLU A 195 13.17 2.15 6.98
CA GLU A 195 13.89 3.43 7.02
C GLU A 195 13.04 4.58 6.46
N SER A 196 12.29 4.34 5.38
CA SER A 196 11.42 5.34 4.77
C SER A 196 10.09 5.44 5.52
N SER A 197 9.62 6.67 5.72
CA SER A 197 8.32 6.89 6.36
C SER A 197 7.16 6.48 5.44
N ILE A 198 7.30 6.67 4.12
CA ILE A 198 6.29 6.22 3.15
C ILE A 198 6.28 4.70 3.03
N GLY A 199 7.46 4.04 3.06
CA GLY A 199 7.57 2.59 3.09
C GLY A 199 6.90 1.96 4.32
N ARG A 200 7.18 2.50 5.51
CA ARG A 200 6.50 2.08 6.76
C ARG A 200 4.99 2.27 6.69
N PHE A 201 4.54 3.39 6.15
CA PHE A 201 3.11 3.67 5.98
C PHE A 201 2.44 2.64 5.05
N LEU A 202 3.01 2.39 3.85
CA LEU A 202 2.43 1.47 2.88
C LEU A 202 2.46 0.01 3.36
N LYS A 203 3.54 -0.41 4.02
CA LYS A 203 3.61 -1.71 4.70
C LYS A 203 2.48 -1.86 5.72
N LYS A 204 2.30 -0.86 6.59
CA LYS A 204 1.23 -0.87 7.58
C LYS A 204 -0.16 -0.94 6.94
N VAL A 205 -0.39 -0.19 5.86
CA VAL A 205 -1.66 -0.25 5.11
C VAL A 205 -1.92 -1.68 4.63
N PHE A 206 -0.93 -2.33 4.02
CA PHE A 206 -1.06 -3.71 3.56
C PHE A 206 -1.37 -4.68 4.71
N GLU A 207 -0.64 -4.59 5.82
CA GLU A 207 -0.84 -5.42 7.00
C GLU A 207 -2.21 -5.19 7.65
N ASP A 208 -2.66 -3.94 7.75
CA ASP A 208 -3.96 -3.58 8.32
C ASP A 208 -5.12 -4.10 7.45
N VAL A 209 -5.04 -3.96 6.12
CA VAL A 209 -6.03 -4.56 5.21
C VAL A 209 -6.04 -6.08 5.35
N THR A 210 -4.88 -6.73 5.30
CA THR A 210 -4.79 -8.19 5.27
C THR A 210 -5.21 -8.83 6.59
N ASN A 211 -4.86 -8.21 7.72
CA ASN A 211 -5.12 -8.76 9.05
C ASN A 211 -6.47 -8.34 9.63
N LYS A 212 -6.92 -7.10 9.36
CA LYS A 212 -8.12 -6.50 9.99
C LYS A 212 -9.26 -6.25 9.01
N GLY A 213 -9.01 -6.29 7.69
CA GLY A 213 -9.99 -5.92 6.67
C GLY A 213 -10.33 -4.43 6.66
N SER A 214 -9.53 -3.59 7.33
CA SER A 214 -9.71 -2.14 7.41
C SER A 214 -8.41 -1.43 7.76
N VAL A 215 -8.28 -0.19 7.31
CA VAL A 215 -7.15 0.70 7.53
C VAL A 215 -7.64 1.88 8.35
N ASP A 216 -6.86 2.26 9.36
CA ASP A 216 -7.03 3.51 10.08
C ASP A 216 -5.67 3.97 10.59
N THR A 217 -5.01 4.83 9.82
CA THR A 217 -3.63 5.27 10.09
C THR A 217 -3.40 6.69 9.58
N TYR A 218 -2.26 7.27 9.92
CA TYR A 218 -1.91 8.64 9.54
C TYR A 218 -0.67 8.64 8.63
N LEU A 219 -0.80 9.21 7.43
CA LEU A 219 0.34 9.52 6.57
C LEU A 219 1.12 10.68 7.18
N ASN A 220 2.43 10.49 7.35
CA ASN A 220 3.34 11.47 7.96
C ASN A 220 2.82 12.07 9.28
N LYS A 221 2.06 11.27 10.07
CA LYS A 221 1.40 11.70 11.31
C LYS A 221 0.47 12.92 11.15
N TRP A 222 0.02 13.22 9.94
CA TRP A 222 -0.80 14.39 9.63
C TRP A 222 -2.14 14.03 9.01
N ILE A 223 -2.15 13.32 7.88
CA ILE A 223 -3.39 13.02 7.15
C ILE A 223 -3.89 11.64 7.54
N ARG A 224 -5.09 11.57 8.10
CA ARG A 224 -5.76 10.30 8.39
C ARG A 224 -6.21 9.64 7.10
N VAL A 225 -5.79 8.40 6.89
CA VAL A 225 -6.30 7.48 5.87
C VAL A 225 -7.08 6.40 6.61
N SER A 226 -8.40 6.42 6.43
CA SER A 226 -9.31 5.44 7.03
C SER A 226 -10.23 4.87 5.97
N HIS A 227 -10.22 3.55 5.82
CA HIS A 227 -10.95 2.83 4.79
C HIS A 227 -11.29 1.41 5.23
N CYS A 228 -12.51 0.93 4.99
CA CYS A 228 -12.93 -0.44 5.33
C CYS A 228 -13.07 -1.28 4.07
N ILE A 229 -12.26 -2.32 3.92
CA ILE A 229 -12.31 -3.23 2.77
C ILE A 229 -13.45 -4.24 2.93
N ASN A 230 -13.62 -4.76 4.14
CA ASN A 230 -14.68 -5.71 4.45
C ASN A 230 -15.51 -5.22 5.66
N PRO A 231 -16.71 -4.65 5.43
CA PRO A 231 -17.59 -4.19 6.49
C PRO A 231 -18.07 -5.31 7.43
N ARG A 232 -18.04 -6.58 7.01
CA ARG A 232 -18.45 -7.72 7.85
C ARG A 232 -17.35 -8.12 8.85
N LEU A 233 -16.08 -7.97 8.50
CA LEU A 233 -14.96 -8.18 9.42
C LEU A 233 -14.80 -7.00 10.40
N SER A 234 -15.02 -5.77 9.93
CA SER A 234 -14.94 -4.55 10.75
C SER A 234 -15.97 -4.50 11.90
N ARG A 235 -17.19 -5.05 11.71
CA ARG A 235 -18.21 -5.13 12.77
C ARG A 235 -17.76 -5.93 14.01
N ASN A 236 -16.92 -6.94 13.83
CA ASN A 236 -16.37 -7.70 14.94
C ASN A 236 -15.33 -6.88 15.71
N MET A 237 -14.71 -5.87 15.11
CA MET A 237 -13.74 -4.99 15.78
C MET A 237 -14.44 -3.90 16.62
N THR A 238 -15.58 -3.39 16.15
CA THR A 238 -16.37 -2.38 16.89
C THR A 238 -16.95 -2.96 18.18
N SER A 239 -17.33 -4.25 18.21
CA SER A 239 -17.79 -4.91 19.43
C SER A 239 -16.67 -5.09 20.49
N TYR A 240 -15.41 -5.31 20.08
CA TYR A 240 -14.28 -5.36 21.02
C TYR A 240 -13.96 -4.00 21.65
N TYR A 241 -13.98 -2.91 20.87
CA TYR A 241 -13.78 -1.56 21.42
C TYR A 241 -14.96 -1.09 22.29
N ASN A 242 -16.20 -1.45 21.94
CA ASN A 242 -17.36 -1.13 22.79
C ASN A 242 -17.34 -1.92 24.11
N ASN A 243 -16.92 -3.19 24.10
CA ASN A 243 -16.84 -3.98 25.34
C ASN A 243 -15.75 -3.47 26.30
N ASN A 244 -14.65 -2.92 25.79
CA ASN A 244 -13.60 -2.34 26.64
C ASN A 244 -14.00 -0.97 27.22
N ASN A 245 -14.82 -0.19 26.52
CA ASN A 245 -15.38 1.06 27.07
C ASN A 245 -16.52 0.82 28.08
N ILE A 246 -17.33 -0.23 27.90
CA ILE A 246 -18.38 -0.61 28.86
C ILE A 246 -17.75 -1.13 30.17
N ASN A 247 -16.68 -1.92 30.09
CA ASN A 247 -16.00 -2.45 31.27
C ASN A 247 -15.22 -1.38 32.07
N ASN A 248 -14.75 -0.31 31.43
CA ASN A 248 -14.12 0.81 32.14
C ASN A 248 -15.15 1.78 32.76
N ASN A 249 -16.32 1.95 32.15
CA ASN A 249 -17.38 2.79 32.72
C ASN A 249 -18.10 2.13 33.92
N ASN A 250 -18.14 0.80 33.99
CA ASN A 250 -18.70 0.10 35.16
C ASN A 250 -17.78 0.09 36.40
N LYS A 251 -16.47 0.36 36.25
CA LYS A 251 -15.56 0.53 37.40
C LYS A 251 -15.63 1.92 38.03
N ASN A 252 -15.95 2.96 37.24
CA ASN A 252 -16.02 4.33 37.74
C ASN A 252 -17.36 4.70 38.37
N ASN A 253 -18.45 3.97 38.08
CA ASN A 253 -19.78 4.26 38.65
C ASN A 253 -20.04 3.67 40.05
N ASN A 254 -19.15 2.83 40.58
CA ASN A 254 -19.32 2.28 41.94
C ASN A 254 -18.76 3.17 43.07
N ASN A 255 -18.11 4.29 42.75
CA ASN A 255 -17.51 5.17 43.77
C ASN A 255 -18.30 6.46 44.07
N ASN A 256 -19.42 6.74 43.38
CA ASN A 256 -20.10 8.04 43.49
C ASN A 256 -21.51 8.02 44.15
N ASN A 257 -21.98 6.90 44.69
CA ASN A 257 -23.34 6.79 45.24
C ASN A 257 -23.45 6.91 46.77
N ASN A 258 -22.55 7.64 47.44
CA ASN A 258 -22.60 7.79 48.91
C ASN A 258 -22.68 9.24 49.43
N ASN A 259 -23.11 10.23 48.65
CA ASN A 259 -23.33 11.58 49.17
C ASN A 259 -24.42 12.33 48.41
N GLN A 260 -25.70 12.05 48.70
CA GLN A 260 -26.80 13.01 48.48
C GLN A 260 -28.08 12.56 49.20
N SER A 261 -28.17 12.89 50.49
CA SER A 261 -29.47 12.99 51.18
C SER A 261 -29.37 14.04 52.28
N MET A 262 -30.35 14.94 52.28
CA MET A 262 -30.62 16.06 53.19
C MET A 262 -30.40 17.45 52.58
N ILE A 263 -31.37 18.30 52.90
CA ILE A 263 -31.53 19.72 52.58
C ILE A 263 -32.38 19.97 51.32
N ASN A 264 -33.70 20.03 51.51
CA ASN A 264 -34.50 21.20 51.18
C ASN A 264 -35.95 21.02 51.68
N ASN A 265 -36.27 21.69 52.77
CA ASN A 265 -37.63 21.88 53.26
C ASN A 265 -37.79 23.38 53.57
N SER A 266 -38.96 23.92 53.22
CA SER A 266 -39.46 25.29 53.49
C SER A 266 -39.19 26.34 52.40
N ASN A 267 -40.23 26.64 51.61
CA ASN A 267 -41.01 27.87 51.79
C ASN A 267 -42.14 27.96 50.75
N ASN A 268 -43.36 27.65 51.21
CA ASN A 268 -44.61 28.11 50.61
C ASN A 268 -45.07 29.35 51.37
N ASN A 269 -45.27 30.46 50.67
CA ASN A 269 -46.43 31.36 50.79
C ASN A 269 -46.12 32.70 50.09
N ILE A 270 -46.95 33.08 49.12
CA ILE A 270 -47.75 34.33 49.12
C ILE A 270 -48.77 34.24 47.96
N ASN A 271 -50.03 34.10 48.38
CA ASN A 271 -51.32 34.66 47.92
C ASN A 271 -51.74 34.69 46.44
N ASN A 272 -52.93 34.11 46.21
CA ASN A 272 -54.04 34.81 45.54
C ASN A 272 -55.38 34.43 46.22
N ASN A 273 -56.13 35.48 46.59
CA ASN A 273 -57.53 35.57 47.04
C ASN A 273 -57.96 34.92 48.37
#